data_AF-A0A8H9XK01-F1
#
_entry.id   AF-A0A8H9XK01-F1
#
_cell.length_a   1.000
_cell.length_b   1.000
_cell.length_c   1.000
_cell.angle_alpha   90.00
_cell.angle_beta   90.00
_cell.angle_gamma   90.00
#
_symmetry.space_group_name_H-M   'P 1'
#
loop_
_entity.id
_entity.type
_entity.pdbx_description
1 polymer ?
#
loop_
_entity_poly.entity_id
_entity_poly.type
_entity_poly.pdbx_seq_one_letter_code
_entity_poly.pdbx_strand_id
1 'polypeptide(L)'
;MAKISGQDLRAQLLAKLAEPQPINREAERIEALAAPRTRELLVAIAEFNPRSIAELSAIVARHQPNVSRGLSALTRAGLITLVADGKASVPTLTDDGRRKAAELSGKTDLSHLAVAERPTEEAVTPILKADAAARPGDLQSDEVLGKLTLFGKHASAPDLDLNEVAVRLLRNWWRVFYRLDDPFRLYALTIDSVSEALPGALFLKAVGEFIELSARPTQDPLQEPSLKSELSQKAAQTLFIESLVEPVALYLERGRRFDRPIHALWSRLRDVLQYEREALFARTAGALGLSPHDLSDHQFDAVRHLISVIPEEGPRLEFASSTLPEALGATLGWVQHELRTHRDKNRFEGLRHLKSIEKKKGVAPWDVGKQKAEAVRRRLRLADDRAVGGLPGLEKFFGAAGFQASAMADDPLRGFRGQADHDPVIVVRESGPAGTAFLLARAVGDYLGYDDAEAPISELRTDRQAMGRAFAAELLAPADGVIHMIDQEGQTKLAVARHYGVDLPVVSYQYANHGHR
;
A
#
# COMPACT_ATOMS: atom_id res chain seq x y z
N MET A 1 34.42 26.08 5.61
CA MET A 1 33.48 25.85 6.73
C MET A 1 33.78 24.51 7.35
N ALA A 2 34.25 24.47 8.61
CA ALA A 2 34.54 23.22 9.29
C ALA A 2 33.25 22.47 9.62
N LYS A 3 33.15 21.19 9.23
CA LYS A 3 32.03 20.31 9.61
C LYS A 3 32.15 20.02 11.10
N ILE A 4 31.27 20.59 11.92
CA ILE A 4 31.13 20.23 13.33
C ILE A 4 30.63 18.78 13.36
N SER A 5 31.37 17.88 14.02
CA SER A 5 30.93 16.49 14.13
C SER A 5 29.66 16.43 14.99
N GLY A 6 28.79 15.46 14.73
CA GLY A 6 27.57 15.27 15.54
C GLY A 6 27.89 15.04 17.03
N GLN A 7 29.08 14.54 17.35
CA GLN A 7 29.56 14.37 18.73
C GLN A 7 29.89 15.72 19.38
N ASP A 8 30.51 16.64 18.66
CA ASP A 8 30.87 17.97 19.18
C ASP A 8 29.63 18.85 19.40
N LEU A 9 28.66 18.77 18.49
CA LEU A 9 27.37 19.46 18.67
C LEU A 9 26.61 18.89 19.88
N ARG A 10 26.64 17.56 20.08
CA ARG A 10 26.04 16.89 21.24
C ARG A 10 26.75 17.28 22.54
N ALA A 11 28.08 17.32 22.54
CA ALA A 11 28.86 17.74 23.71
C ALA A 11 28.60 19.21 24.07
N GLN A 12 28.51 20.11 23.08
CA GLN A 12 28.16 21.52 23.31
C GLN A 12 26.74 21.70 23.87
N LEU A 13 25.77 20.92 23.40
CA LEU A 13 24.40 20.94 23.94
C LEU A 13 24.35 20.43 25.38
N LEU A 14 25.08 19.36 25.69
CA LEU A 14 25.18 18.82 27.06
C LEU A 14 25.87 19.81 28.00
N ALA A 15 26.93 20.49 27.55
CA ALA A 15 27.62 21.50 28.32
C ALA A 15 26.72 22.72 28.62
N LYS A 16 25.95 23.18 27.63
CA LYS A 16 24.96 24.27 27.82
C LYS A 16 23.83 23.91 28.78
N LEU A 17 23.48 22.63 28.90
CA LEU A 17 22.48 22.16 29.86
C LEU A 17 23.04 21.97 31.28
N ALA A 18 24.35 21.96 31.45
CA ALA A 18 25.03 21.72 32.73
C ALA A 18 25.43 23.02 33.47
N GLU A 19 25.37 24.19 32.83
CA GLU A 19 25.71 25.47 33.47
C GLU A 19 24.65 25.88 34.53
N PRO A 20 25.03 26.06 35.80
CA PRO A 20 24.11 26.46 36.84
C PRO A 20 23.83 27.96 36.74
N GLN A 21 22.74 28.33 36.06
CA GLN A 21 22.17 29.65 36.25
C GLN A 21 21.47 29.73 37.62
N PRO A 22 21.42 30.92 38.28
CA PRO A 22 20.62 31.13 39.48
C PRO A 22 19.13 31.09 39.11
N ILE A 23 18.65 29.86 38.93
CA ILE A 23 17.32 29.55 38.43
C ILE A 23 16.37 29.50 39.61
N ASN A 24 15.24 30.21 39.50
CA ASN A 24 14.10 29.99 40.36
C ASN A 24 13.50 28.60 40.03
N ARG A 25 14.10 27.55 40.62
CA ARG A 25 13.76 26.14 40.36
C ARG A 25 12.29 25.85 40.62
N GLU A 26 11.65 26.61 41.50
CA GLU A 26 10.23 26.44 41.80
C GLU A 26 9.34 26.92 40.66
N ALA A 27 9.64 28.08 40.07
CA ALA A 27 8.91 28.58 38.89
C ALA A 27 9.06 27.65 37.68
N GLU A 28 10.27 27.16 37.39
CA GLU A 28 10.49 26.22 36.29
C GLU A 28 9.82 24.85 36.52
N ARG A 29 9.71 24.40 37.77
CA ARG A 29 8.95 23.18 38.11
C ARG A 29 7.46 23.37 37.85
N ILE A 30 6.90 24.52 38.25
CA ILE A 30 5.49 24.83 38.00
C ILE A 30 5.23 24.85 36.49
N GLU A 31 6.09 25.53 35.72
CA GLU A 31 5.97 25.60 34.26
C GLU A 31 6.10 24.21 33.60
N ALA A 32 7.13 23.44 33.96
CA ALA A 32 7.35 22.11 33.40
C ALA A 32 6.19 21.15 33.68
N LEU A 33 5.60 21.20 34.87
CA LEU A 33 4.51 20.31 35.29
C LEU A 33 3.11 20.84 34.98
N ALA A 34 2.96 22.09 34.51
CA ALA A 34 1.66 22.62 34.08
C ALA A 34 1.06 21.76 32.96
N ALA A 35 1.89 21.33 32.01
CA ALA A 35 1.48 20.47 30.90
C ALA A 35 1.19 19.02 31.39
N PRO A 36 -0.02 18.46 31.15
CA PRO A 36 -0.34 17.08 31.51
C PRO A 36 0.66 16.07 30.93
N ARG A 37 1.10 16.30 29.70
CA ARG A 37 2.05 15.44 28.98
C ARG A 37 3.40 15.28 29.69
N THR A 38 3.88 16.34 30.32
CA THR A 38 5.16 16.33 31.04
C THR A 38 5.03 15.62 32.38
N ARG A 39 3.87 15.75 33.05
CA ARG A 39 3.55 14.98 34.26
C ARG A 39 3.52 13.47 33.97
N GLU A 40 2.88 13.07 32.88
CA GLU A 40 2.86 11.67 32.43
C GLU A 40 4.27 11.13 32.17
N LEU A 41 5.15 11.90 31.50
CA LEU A 41 6.54 11.47 31.30
C LEU A 41 7.27 11.25 32.62
N LEU A 42 7.10 12.16 33.59
CA LEU A 42 7.74 12.04 34.90
C LEU A 42 7.26 10.79 35.66
N VAL A 43 5.94 10.54 35.67
CA VAL A 43 5.35 9.35 36.30
C VAL A 43 5.79 8.08 35.56
N ALA A 44 5.80 8.07 34.23
CA ALA A 44 6.23 6.93 33.44
C ALA A 44 7.73 6.59 33.66
N ILE A 45 8.60 7.59 33.82
CA ILE A 45 10.01 7.34 34.18
C ILE A 45 10.11 6.67 35.55
N ALA A 46 9.28 7.10 36.52
CA ALA A 46 9.28 6.53 37.87
C ALA A 46 8.77 5.09 37.90
N GLU A 47 7.71 4.82 37.14
CA GLU A 47 7.02 3.54 37.17
C GLU A 47 7.72 2.48 36.30
N PHE A 48 8.20 2.86 35.12
CA PHE A 48 8.73 1.90 34.14
C PHE A 48 10.26 1.88 34.05
N ASN A 49 10.97 2.86 34.65
CA ASN A 49 12.43 2.98 34.66
C ASN A 49 13.10 2.71 33.27
N PRO A 50 12.75 3.51 32.25
CA PRO A 50 13.17 3.28 30.87
C PRO A 50 14.69 3.37 30.70
N ARG A 51 15.27 2.47 29.92
CA ARG A 51 16.70 2.38 29.62
C ARG A 51 17.13 3.30 28.47
N SER A 52 16.20 3.99 27.82
CA SER A 52 16.51 5.01 26.82
C SER A 52 15.33 5.97 26.59
N ILE A 53 15.60 7.12 25.96
CA ILE A 53 14.54 8.03 25.48
C ILE A 53 13.61 7.31 24.48
N ALA A 54 14.12 6.42 23.64
CA ALA A 54 13.33 5.68 22.67
C ALA A 54 12.35 4.70 23.35
N GLU A 55 12.81 4.00 24.38
CA GLU A 55 11.96 3.11 25.20
C GLU A 55 10.88 3.89 25.93
N LEU A 56 11.23 5.03 26.55
CA LEU A 56 10.23 5.92 27.13
C LEU A 56 9.21 6.39 26.09
N SER A 57 9.66 6.71 24.88
CA SER A 57 8.80 7.07 23.75
C SER A 57 7.79 5.98 23.40
N ALA A 58 8.23 4.73 23.41
CA ALA A 58 7.38 3.58 23.18
C ALA A 58 6.36 3.39 24.31
N ILE A 59 6.81 3.44 25.57
CA ILE A 59 5.96 3.32 26.77
C ILE A 59 4.84 4.35 26.76
N VAL A 60 5.15 5.60 26.45
CA VAL A 60 4.15 6.69 26.43
C VAL A 60 3.44 6.84 25.08
N ALA A 61 3.65 5.91 24.14
CA ALA A 61 3.10 5.90 22.79
C ALA A 61 3.24 7.25 22.06
N ARG A 62 4.41 7.88 22.13
CA ARG A 62 4.70 9.21 21.57
C ARG A 62 5.92 9.20 20.68
N HIS A 63 5.99 10.16 19.75
CA HIS A 63 7.15 10.38 18.89
C HIS A 63 8.33 11.00 19.67
N GLN A 64 9.54 10.55 19.37
CA GLN A 64 10.74 10.84 20.16
C GLN A 64 11.07 12.34 20.29
N PRO A 65 11.01 13.18 19.23
CA PRO A 65 11.12 14.64 19.34
C PRO A 65 10.14 15.30 20.31
N ASN A 66 8.93 14.76 20.49
CA ASN A 66 7.96 15.29 21.45
C ASN A 66 8.35 14.91 22.88
N VAL A 67 8.82 13.67 23.06
CA VAL A 67 9.36 13.20 24.34
C VAL A 67 10.61 13.98 24.72
N SER A 68 11.56 14.16 23.80
CA SER A 68 12.80 14.94 24.02
C SER A 68 12.52 16.38 24.46
N ARG A 69 11.49 17.03 23.91
CA ARG A 69 11.06 18.37 24.37
C ARG A 69 10.56 18.36 25.82
N GLY A 70 9.73 17.37 26.17
CA GLY A 70 9.26 17.18 27.55
C GLY A 70 10.40 16.85 28.53
N LEU A 71 11.31 15.97 28.14
CA LEU A 71 12.50 15.63 28.92
C LEU A 71 13.40 16.86 29.12
N SER A 72 13.58 17.70 28.10
CA SER A 72 14.34 18.94 28.24
C SER A 72 13.72 19.90 29.27
N ALA A 73 12.39 19.97 29.34
CA ALA A 73 11.70 20.74 30.36
C ALA A 73 11.88 20.14 31.78
N LEU A 74 11.77 18.82 31.92
CA LEU A 74 11.99 18.12 33.19
C LEU A 74 13.44 18.21 33.70
N THR A 75 14.42 18.18 32.79
CA THR A 75 15.85 18.35 33.11
C THR A 75 16.13 19.76 33.61
N ARG A 76 15.60 20.80 32.94
CA ARG A 76 15.75 22.20 33.40
C ARG A 76 15.15 22.40 34.79
N ALA A 77 13.96 21.85 35.03
CA ALA A 77 13.30 21.86 36.34
C ALA A 77 14.02 21.06 37.44
N GLY A 78 15.09 20.33 37.10
CA GLY A 78 15.87 19.50 38.02
C GLY A 78 15.14 18.25 38.53
N LEU A 79 14.11 17.80 37.81
CA LEU A 79 13.31 16.62 38.18
C LEU A 79 13.89 15.33 37.61
N ILE A 80 14.64 15.41 36.51
CA ILE A 80 15.37 14.28 35.95
C ILE A 80 16.79 14.72 35.56
N THR A 81 17.66 13.75 35.38
CA THR A 81 18.95 13.89 34.70
C THR A 81 19.00 12.94 33.51
N LEU A 82 19.75 13.29 32.47
CA LEU A 82 20.02 12.40 31.34
C LEU A 82 21.41 11.82 31.51
N VAL A 83 21.49 10.54 31.87
CA VAL A 83 22.76 9.82 32.00
C VAL A 83 23.10 9.21 30.64
N ALA A 84 24.33 9.40 30.16
CA ALA A 84 24.79 8.75 28.95
C ALA A 84 25.12 7.27 29.25
N ASP A 85 24.50 6.35 28.51
CA ASP A 85 24.84 4.93 28.51
C ASP A 85 25.13 4.51 27.06
N GLY A 86 26.43 4.46 26.72
CA GLY A 86 26.89 4.31 25.34
C GLY A 86 26.36 5.42 24.42
N LYS A 87 25.59 5.05 23.38
CA LYS A 87 24.97 6.01 22.46
C LYS A 87 23.62 6.53 22.95
N ALA A 88 22.98 5.83 23.88
CA ALA A 88 21.67 6.16 24.41
C ALA A 88 21.76 7.22 25.54
N SER A 89 20.67 7.94 25.74
CA SER A 89 20.48 8.81 26.90
C SER A 89 19.37 8.20 27.76
N VAL A 90 19.66 7.96 29.02
CA VAL A 90 18.77 7.33 29.99
C VAL A 90 18.21 8.43 30.90
N PRO A 91 16.89 8.68 30.89
CA PRO A 91 16.28 9.63 31.81
C PRO A 91 16.17 9.00 33.20
N THR A 92 16.88 9.59 34.17
CA THR A 92 16.94 9.11 35.55
C THR A 92 16.34 10.16 36.48
N LEU A 93 15.47 9.76 37.40
CA LEU A 93 14.87 10.70 38.37
C LEU A 93 15.90 11.18 39.39
N THR A 94 15.85 12.48 39.70
CA THR A 94 16.46 13.05 40.91
C THR A 94 15.62 12.70 42.14
N ASP A 95 16.12 12.97 43.35
CA ASP A 95 15.31 12.77 44.57
C ASP A 95 14.05 13.62 44.57
N ASP A 96 14.13 14.85 44.05
CA ASP A 96 12.99 15.74 43.86
C ASP A 96 12.03 15.18 42.82
N GLY A 97 12.56 14.66 41.70
CA GLY A 97 11.77 13.97 40.68
C GLY A 97 11.00 12.78 41.24
N ARG A 98 11.65 11.93 42.05
CA ARG A 98 11.00 10.77 42.69
C ARG A 98 9.87 11.20 43.61
N ARG A 99 10.09 12.19 44.49
CA ARG A 99 9.05 12.73 45.36
C ARG A 99 7.87 13.26 44.55
N LYS A 100 8.15 14.02 43.50
CA LYS A 100 7.09 14.64 42.69
C LYS A 100 6.34 13.64 41.82
N ALA A 101 7.02 12.63 41.29
CA ALA A 101 6.38 11.54 40.58
C ALA A 101 5.41 10.80 41.52
N ALA A 102 5.81 10.49 42.74
CA ALA A 102 4.94 9.84 43.74
C ALA A 102 3.69 10.67 44.08
N GLU A 103 3.82 12.00 44.20
CA GLU A 103 2.66 12.90 44.38
C GLU A 103 1.70 12.89 43.17
N LEU A 104 2.22 12.64 41.97
CA LEU A 104 1.47 12.65 40.71
C LEU A 104 0.92 11.28 40.33
N SER A 105 1.50 10.17 40.79
CA SER A 105 1.05 8.80 40.47
C SER A 105 -0.40 8.54 40.85
N GLY A 106 -0.94 9.23 41.87
CA GLY A 106 -2.37 9.15 42.22
C GLY A 106 -3.31 10.08 41.42
N LYS A 107 -2.76 10.95 40.57
CA LYS A 107 -3.51 11.99 39.83
C LYS A 107 -3.36 11.89 38.31
N THR A 108 -2.37 11.14 37.84
CA THR A 108 -2.08 10.94 36.43
C THR A 108 -2.49 9.51 36.07
N ASP A 109 -3.51 9.38 35.26
CA ASP A 109 -3.98 8.08 34.80
C ASP A 109 -3.09 7.56 33.67
N LEU A 110 -2.26 6.55 33.97
CA LEU A 110 -1.46 5.84 32.97
C LEU A 110 -2.12 4.53 32.49
N SER A 111 -3.38 4.26 32.84
CA SER A 111 -4.08 3.05 32.40
C SER A 111 -4.19 2.96 30.87
N HIS A 112 -4.25 4.11 30.18
CA HIS A 112 -4.21 4.20 28.73
C HIS A 112 -2.85 3.82 28.12
N LEU A 113 -1.79 3.74 28.94
CA LEU A 113 -0.45 3.27 28.56
C LEU A 113 -0.23 1.79 28.89
N ALA A 114 -1.20 1.13 29.53
CA ALA A 114 -1.15 -0.32 29.65
C ALA A 114 -0.99 -0.91 28.25
N VAL A 115 0.09 -1.67 28.06
CA VAL A 115 0.36 -2.39 26.81
C VAL A 115 -0.93 -3.08 26.41
N ALA A 116 -1.53 -2.69 25.29
CA ALA A 116 -2.75 -3.30 24.80
C ALA A 116 -2.56 -4.82 24.88
N GLU A 117 -3.44 -5.50 25.62
CA GLU A 117 -3.40 -6.95 25.72
C GLU A 117 -3.33 -7.49 24.29
N ARG A 118 -2.24 -8.21 23.98
CA ARG A 118 -2.08 -8.83 22.68
C ARG A 118 -3.35 -9.66 22.46
N PRO A 119 -4.06 -9.47 21.33
CA PRO A 119 -5.24 -10.26 21.05
C PRO A 119 -4.88 -11.74 21.24
N THR A 120 -5.62 -12.43 22.11
CA THR A 120 -5.43 -13.84 22.38
C THR A 120 -5.45 -14.59 21.06
N GLU A 121 -4.31 -15.23 20.76
CA GLU A 121 -4.06 -16.00 19.55
C GLU A 121 -5.16 -17.05 19.36
N GLU A 122 -6.11 -16.79 18.46
CA GLU A 122 -6.72 -17.89 17.72
C GLU A 122 -5.57 -18.60 17.01
N ALA A 123 -5.53 -19.93 17.12
CA ALA A 123 -4.50 -20.78 16.54
C ALA A 123 -4.58 -20.78 15.01
N VAL A 124 -4.21 -19.65 14.40
CA VAL A 124 -3.96 -19.52 12.98
C VAL A 124 -2.53 -19.99 12.78
N THR A 125 -2.36 -21.04 11.97
CA THR A 125 -1.04 -21.47 11.53
C THR A 125 -0.28 -20.24 11.01
N PRO A 126 0.85 -19.84 11.62
CA PRO A 126 1.53 -18.61 11.24
C PRO A 126 1.97 -18.72 9.79
N ILE A 127 1.40 -17.85 8.96
CA ILE A 127 1.70 -17.77 7.52
C ILE A 127 3.19 -17.50 7.31
N LEU A 128 3.78 -16.68 8.18
CA LEU A 128 5.20 -16.36 8.24
C LEU A 128 5.67 -16.49 9.68
N LYS A 129 6.80 -17.14 9.88
CA LYS A 129 7.48 -17.23 11.18
C LYS A 129 8.97 -16.95 11.01
N ALA A 130 9.52 -16.04 11.81
CA ALA A 130 10.95 -15.80 11.92
C ALA A 130 11.50 -16.41 13.20
N ASP A 131 12.42 -17.37 13.05
CA ASP A 131 13.13 -18.00 14.17
C ASP A 131 14.59 -17.53 14.14
N ALA A 132 14.95 -16.60 15.04
CA ALA A 132 16.34 -16.19 15.23
C ALA A 132 17.12 -17.30 15.97
N ALA A 133 18.29 -17.67 15.46
CA ALA A 133 19.19 -18.59 16.14
C ALA A 133 20.03 -17.79 17.16
N ALA A 134 19.94 -18.12 18.44
CA ALA A 134 20.82 -17.55 19.45
C ALA A 134 22.12 -18.36 19.49
N ARG A 135 23.22 -17.85 18.91
CA ARG A 135 24.57 -18.43 19.09
C ARG A 135 25.41 -17.57 20.04
N PRO A 136 26.33 -18.18 20.82
CA PRO A 136 27.26 -17.43 21.65
C PRO A 136 28.08 -16.44 20.81
N GLY A 137 28.01 -15.14 21.12
CA GLY A 137 28.72 -14.08 20.40
C GLY A 137 27.88 -13.31 19.37
N ASP A 138 26.70 -13.80 18.99
CA ASP A 138 25.84 -13.17 17.97
C ASP A 138 25.40 -11.75 18.33
N LEU A 139 25.29 -11.45 19.64
CA LEU A 139 24.94 -10.12 20.13
C LEU A 139 26.00 -9.04 19.83
N GLN A 140 27.17 -9.42 19.31
CA GLN A 140 28.21 -8.49 18.86
C GLN A 140 28.14 -8.15 17.36
N SER A 141 27.43 -8.96 16.56
CA SER A 141 27.23 -8.76 15.12
C SER A 141 25.97 -7.93 14.82
N ASP A 142 25.87 -7.43 13.59
CA ASP A 142 24.63 -6.85 13.04
C ASP A 142 23.73 -7.89 12.38
N GLU A 143 24.29 -9.06 12.12
CA GLU A 143 23.59 -10.17 11.50
C GLU A 143 22.72 -10.87 12.55
N VAL A 144 21.46 -11.06 12.23
CA VAL A 144 20.52 -11.86 13.03
C VAL A 144 20.27 -13.14 12.27
N LEU A 145 21.19 -14.09 12.40
CA LEU A 145 21.10 -15.37 11.69
C LEU A 145 19.89 -16.15 12.18
N GLY A 146 19.13 -16.69 11.24
CA GLY A 146 17.95 -17.47 11.57
C GLY A 146 17.32 -18.11 10.35
N LYS A 147 16.06 -18.51 10.51
CA LYS A 147 15.25 -19.07 9.43
C LYS A 147 13.89 -18.38 9.34
N LEU A 148 13.42 -18.19 8.12
CA LEU A 148 12.04 -17.85 7.83
C LEU A 148 11.31 -19.11 7.40
N THR A 149 10.19 -19.40 8.06
CA THR A 149 9.29 -20.49 7.69
C THR A 149 7.97 -19.90 7.20
N LEU A 150 7.52 -20.35 6.03
CA LEU A 150 6.27 -19.95 5.39
C LEU A 150 5.31 -21.15 5.38
N PHE A 151 4.09 -20.93 5.87
CA PHE A 151 3.03 -21.94 5.94
C PHE A 151 3.46 -23.26 6.59
N GLY A 152 4.42 -23.19 7.53
CA GLY A 152 4.99 -24.35 8.22
C GLY A 152 5.80 -25.32 7.36
N LYS A 153 5.99 -25.06 6.05
CA LYS A 153 6.63 -26.02 5.12
C LYS A 153 7.84 -25.44 4.40
N HIS A 154 7.71 -24.24 3.83
CA HIS A 154 8.77 -23.67 3.01
C HIS A 154 9.72 -22.86 3.90
N ALA A 155 11.02 -23.11 3.79
CA ALA A 155 11.99 -22.50 4.69
C ALA A 155 13.11 -21.80 3.90
N SER A 156 13.64 -20.71 4.47
CA SER A 156 14.93 -20.18 4.05
C SER A 156 16.08 -21.11 4.47
N ALA A 157 17.30 -20.78 4.04
CA ALA A 157 18.50 -21.31 4.67
C ALA A 157 18.49 -21.03 6.20
N PRO A 158 19.07 -21.91 7.03
CA PRO A 158 19.05 -21.80 8.49
C PRO A 158 19.94 -20.67 9.05
N ASP A 159 20.76 -20.06 8.21
CA ASP A 159 21.70 -18.98 8.47
C ASP A 159 21.35 -17.70 7.69
N LEU A 160 20.07 -17.51 7.35
CA LEU A 160 19.59 -16.29 6.72
C LEU A 160 19.75 -15.11 7.69
N ASP A 161 20.34 -13.99 7.24
CA ASP A 161 20.33 -12.75 8.01
C ASP A 161 18.94 -12.11 7.99
N LEU A 162 18.19 -12.31 9.07
CA LEU A 162 16.84 -11.77 9.25
C LEU A 162 16.85 -10.24 9.33
N ASN A 163 17.94 -9.61 9.77
CA ASN A 163 18.07 -8.16 9.80
C ASN A 163 18.14 -7.57 8.39
N GLU A 164 18.88 -8.21 7.47
CA GLU A 164 18.89 -7.80 6.06
C GLU A 164 17.48 -7.84 5.46
N VAL A 165 16.73 -8.94 5.70
CA VAL A 165 15.37 -9.09 5.18
C VAL A 165 14.42 -8.05 5.77
N ALA A 166 14.46 -7.83 7.09
CA ALA A 166 13.64 -6.83 7.77
C ALA A 166 13.95 -5.40 7.29
N VAL A 167 15.23 -5.04 7.16
CA VAL A 167 15.66 -3.73 6.65
C VAL A 167 15.26 -3.57 5.18
N ARG A 168 15.39 -4.61 4.35
CA ARG A 168 14.95 -4.57 2.95
C ARG A 168 13.45 -4.32 2.86
N LEU A 169 12.64 -5.01 3.66
CA LEU A 169 11.20 -4.76 3.73
C LEU A 169 10.93 -3.32 4.16
N LEU A 170 11.52 -2.87 5.27
CA LEU A 170 11.32 -1.51 5.81
C LEU A 170 11.84 -0.39 4.91
N ARG A 171 12.77 -0.65 3.99
CA ARG A 171 13.19 0.33 2.97
C ARG A 171 12.19 0.43 1.82
N ASN A 172 11.46 -0.65 1.55
CA ASN A 172 10.60 -0.79 0.37
C ASN A 172 9.10 -0.96 0.72
N TRP A 173 8.71 -0.80 1.99
CA TRP A 173 7.35 -1.06 2.48
C TRP A 173 6.28 -0.34 1.65
N TRP A 174 6.55 0.91 1.27
CA TRP A 174 5.67 1.74 0.46
C TRP A 174 5.44 1.13 -0.93
N ARG A 175 6.46 0.53 -1.55
CA ARG A 175 6.34 -0.13 -2.85
C ARG A 175 5.60 -1.44 -2.69
N VAL A 176 6.05 -2.23 -1.72
CA VAL A 176 5.54 -3.57 -1.42
C VAL A 176 4.03 -3.53 -1.17
N PHE A 177 3.55 -2.54 -0.42
CA PHE A 177 2.15 -2.47 -0.04
C PHE A 177 1.26 -1.68 -1.00
N TYR A 178 1.81 -0.73 -1.78
CA TYR A 178 0.96 0.20 -2.55
C TYR A 178 1.21 0.20 -4.05
N ARG A 179 2.33 -0.37 -4.54
CA ARG A 179 2.55 -0.48 -5.99
C ARG A 179 1.81 -1.68 -6.56
N LEU A 180 0.73 -1.38 -7.26
CA LEU A 180 -0.19 -2.38 -7.78
C LEU A 180 0.45 -3.14 -8.95
N ASP A 181 0.23 -4.46 -8.96
CA ASP A 181 0.67 -5.37 -10.03
C ASP A 181 2.19 -5.39 -10.28
N ASP A 182 3.00 -5.02 -9.29
CA ASP A 182 4.47 -5.03 -9.34
C ASP A 182 5.04 -5.97 -8.26
N PRO A 183 5.30 -7.25 -8.59
CA PRO A 183 5.80 -8.22 -7.62
C PRO A 183 7.15 -7.81 -7.02
N PHE A 184 7.21 -7.67 -5.70
CA PHE A 184 8.43 -7.45 -4.95
C PHE A 184 9.02 -8.76 -4.44
N ARG A 185 10.19 -9.14 -4.95
CA ARG A 185 10.97 -10.26 -4.41
C ARG A 185 11.54 -9.86 -3.05
N LEU A 186 11.07 -10.48 -1.97
CA LEU A 186 11.57 -10.21 -0.63
C LEU A 186 12.88 -10.93 -0.34
N TYR A 187 12.91 -12.27 -0.48
CA TYR A 187 14.11 -13.08 -0.22
C TYR A 187 14.06 -14.43 -0.97
N ALA A 188 15.19 -15.14 -1.02
CA ALA A 188 15.30 -16.48 -1.62
C ALA A 188 14.96 -17.57 -0.59
N LEU A 189 14.26 -18.62 -1.02
CA LEU A 189 13.81 -19.70 -0.15
C LEU A 189 13.92 -21.06 -0.82
N THR A 190 13.85 -22.12 -0.03
CA THR A 190 13.73 -23.49 -0.51
C THR A 190 12.25 -23.88 -0.48
N ILE A 191 11.69 -24.14 -1.66
CA ILE A 191 10.31 -24.62 -1.82
C ILE A 191 10.32 -26.12 -1.67
N ASP A 192 9.83 -26.59 -0.53
CA ASP A 192 9.54 -28.00 -0.34
C ASP A 192 8.34 -28.41 -1.22
N SER A 193 8.58 -29.26 -2.22
CA SER A 193 7.55 -29.85 -3.09
C SER A 193 7.38 -31.35 -2.78
N VAL A 194 6.32 -31.98 -3.30
CA VAL A 194 6.02 -33.40 -3.02
C VAL A 194 7.19 -34.34 -3.37
N SER A 195 8.00 -33.98 -4.37
CA SER A 195 9.08 -34.83 -4.87
C SER A 195 10.48 -34.31 -4.51
N GLU A 196 10.71 -32.99 -4.51
CA GLU A 196 12.05 -32.40 -4.35
C GLU A 196 12.03 -30.99 -3.74
N ALA A 197 13.11 -30.63 -3.05
CA ALA A 197 13.33 -29.27 -2.56
C ALA A 197 13.91 -28.39 -3.68
N LEU A 198 13.15 -27.37 -4.12
CA LEU A 198 13.53 -26.52 -5.25
C LEU A 198 13.93 -25.10 -4.82
N PRO A 199 14.93 -24.48 -5.45
CA PRO A 199 15.27 -23.08 -5.18
C PRO A 199 14.17 -22.14 -5.67
N GLY A 200 13.66 -21.29 -4.79
CA GLY A 200 12.59 -20.34 -5.08
C GLY A 200 12.79 -18.97 -4.42
N ALA A 201 11.76 -18.15 -4.48
CA ALA A 201 11.73 -16.86 -3.79
C ALA A 201 10.33 -16.49 -3.32
N LEU A 202 10.27 -15.68 -2.25
CA LEU A 202 9.02 -15.12 -1.74
C LEU A 202 8.78 -13.80 -2.46
N PHE A 203 7.58 -13.67 -3.02
CA PHE A 203 7.08 -12.48 -3.68
C PHE A 203 5.91 -11.89 -2.92
N LEU A 204 5.86 -10.56 -2.90
CA LEU A 204 4.76 -9.76 -2.37
C LEU A 204 4.23 -8.91 -3.51
N LYS A 205 2.93 -8.96 -3.79
CA LYS A 205 2.32 -8.13 -4.83
C LYS A 205 1.05 -7.47 -4.30
N ALA A 206 0.97 -6.15 -4.39
CA ALA A 206 -0.27 -5.45 -4.09
C ALA A 206 -1.30 -5.67 -5.22
N VAL A 207 -2.51 -6.06 -4.86
CA VAL A 207 -3.63 -6.35 -5.76
C VAL A 207 -4.89 -5.70 -5.17
N GLY A 208 -5.09 -4.41 -5.49
CA GLY A 208 -6.17 -3.63 -4.90
C GLY A 208 -6.02 -3.50 -3.38
N GLU A 209 -6.99 -3.99 -2.62
CA GLU A 209 -7.02 -3.94 -1.15
C GLU A 209 -6.25 -5.10 -0.47
N PHE A 210 -5.69 -6.01 -1.27
CA PHE A 210 -5.00 -7.21 -0.81
C PHE A 210 -3.52 -7.21 -1.19
N ILE A 211 -2.74 -7.97 -0.44
CA ILE A 211 -1.37 -8.34 -0.76
C ILE A 211 -1.35 -9.83 -1.04
N GLU A 212 -0.95 -10.20 -2.25
CA GLU A 212 -0.65 -11.57 -2.63
C GLU A 212 0.75 -11.92 -2.10
N LEU A 213 0.83 -12.90 -1.21
CA LEU A 213 2.05 -13.63 -0.88
C LEU A 213 2.15 -14.83 -1.81
N SER A 214 3.26 -14.97 -2.53
CA SER A 214 3.51 -16.17 -3.32
C SER A 214 4.95 -16.67 -3.24
N ALA A 215 5.11 -17.99 -3.22
CA ALA A 215 6.41 -18.65 -3.37
C ALA A 215 6.52 -19.20 -4.79
N ARG A 216 7.58 -18.83 -5.52
CA ARG A 216 7.79 -19.26 -6.91
C ARG A 216 9.18 -19.87 -7.11
N PRO A 217 9.30 -20.99 -7.84
CA PRO A 217 10.60 -21.52 -8.26
C PRO A 217 11.37 -20.48 -9.07
N THR A 218 12.70 -20.45 -8.92
CA THR A 218 13.54 -19.46 -9.63
C THR A 218 13.77 -19.85 -11.09
N GLN A 219 13.61 -21.13 -11.43
CA GLN A 219 13.94 -21.68 -12.74
C GLN A 219 12.87 -21.38 -13.81
N ASP A 220 11.61 -21.21 -13.42
CA ASP A 220 10.52 -20.87 -14.34
C ASP A 220 9.60 -19.78 -13.74
N PRO A 221 9.76 -18.52 -14.16
CA PRO A 221 8.91 -17.43 -13.68
C PRO A 221 7.47 -17.47 -14.21
N LEU A 222 7.18 -18.29 -15.23
CA LEU A 222 5.84 -18.49 -15.79
C LEU A 222 5.08 -19.60 -15.07
N GLN A 223 5.77 -20.45 -14.32
CA GLN A 223 5.14 -21.49 -13.52
C GLN A 223 4.20 -20.88 -12.47
N GLU A 224 3.04 -21.51 -12.29
CA GLU A 224 2.13 -21.12 -11.23
C GLU A 224 2.83 -21.16 -9.86
N PRO A 225 2.55 -20.19 -8.98
CA PRO A 225 3.16 -20.16 -7.67
C PRO A 225 2.83 -21.45 -6.91
N SER A 226 3.86 -22.13 -6.40
CA SER A 226 3.70 -23.36 -5.61
C SER A 226 2.85 -23.12 -4.37
N LEU A 227 2.83 -21.87 -3.90
CA LEU A 227 1.94 -21.41 -2.85
C LEU A 227 1.50 -19.98 -3.12
N LYS A 228 0.21 -19.72 -2.88
CA LYS A 228 -0.39 -18.39 -2.95
C LYS A 228 -1.32 -18.18 -1.77
N SER A 229 -1.24 -17.00 -1.15
CA SER A 229 -2.17 -16.53 -0.12
C SER A 229 -2.46 -15.05 -0.34
N GLU A 230 -3.69 -14.65 -0.05
CA GLU A 230 -4.13 -13.25 -0.18
C GLU A 230 -4.47 -12.74 1.23
N LEU A 231 -3.81 -11.66 1.61
CA LEU A 231 -4.01 -11.00 2.89
C LEU A 231 -4.59 -9.62 2.63
N SER A 232 -5.51 -9.14 3.48
CA SER A 232 -5.82 -7.72 3.46
C SER A 232 -4.53 -6.91 3.71
N GLN A 233 -4.43 -5.72 3.15
CA GLN A 233 -3.24 -4.89 3.33
C GLN A 233 -2.88 -4.67 4.81
N LYS A 234 -3.88 -4.45 5.67
CA LYS A 234 -3.67 -4.33 7.12
C LYS A 234 -3.13 -5.63 7.72
N ALA A 235 -3.71 -6.78 7.37
CA ALA A 235 -3.23 -8.08 7.86
C ALA A 235 -1.79 -8.38 7.39
N ALA A 236 -1.45 -8.05 6.15
CA ALA A 236 -0.09 -8.20 5.64
C ALA A 236 0.90 -7.30 6.41
N GLN A 237 0.56 -6.03 6.63
CA GLN A 237 1.38 -5.09 7.40
C GLN A 237 1.61 -5.61 8.83
N THR A 238 0.55 -6.01 9.52
CA THR A 238 0.61 -6.60 10.86
C THR A 238 1.50 -7.85 10.86
N LEU A 239 1.26 -8.79 9.94
CA LEU A 239 2.04 -10.02 9.83
C LEU A 239 3.54 -9.74 9.70
N PHE A 240 3.94 -8.87 8.77
CA PHE A 240 5.37 -8.61 8.59
C PHE A 240 5.99 -7.78 9.72
N ILE A 241 5.25 -6.85 10.30
CA ILE A 241 5.76 -6.06 11.42
C ILE A 241 5.96 -6.96 12.63
N GLU A 242 4.94 -7.71 13.03
CA GLU A 242 4.94 -8.49 14.28
C GLU A 242 5.70 -9.81 14.15
N SER A 243 5.69 -10.46 12.98
CA SER A 243 6.31 -11.79 12.80
C SER A 243 7.74 -11.73 12.23
N LEU A 244 8.20 -10.56 11.76
CA LEU A 244 9.55 -10.39 11.20
C LEU A 244 10.28 -9.18 11.78
N VAL A 245 9.74 -7.97 11.63
CA VAL A 245 10.48 -6.74 11.98
C VAL A 245 10.70 -6.60 13.49
N GLU A 246 9.64 -6.69 14.28
CA GLU A 246 9.69 -6.50 15.73
C GLU A 246 10.57 -7.56 16.42
N PRO A 247 10.44 -8.87 16.15
CA PRO A 247 11.31 -9.88 16.76
C PRO A 247 12.80 -9.65 16.47
N VAL A 248 13.14 -9.22 15.25
CA VAL A 248 14.52 -8.93 14.86
C VAL A 248 15.04 -7.66 15.54
N ALA A 249 14.23 -6.62 15.62
CA ALA A 249 14.57 -5.40 16.35
C ALA A 249 14.81 -5.70 17.84
N LEU A 250 13.87 -6.39 18.50
CA LEU A 250 13.98 -6.80 19.90
C LEU A 250 15.20 -7.70 20.16
N TYR A 251 15.57 -8.56 19.21
CA TYR A 251 16.80 -9.37 19.31
C TYR A 251 18.05 -8.48 19.37
N LEU A 252 18.15 -7.48 18.48
CA LEU A 252 19.26 -6.52 18.46
C LEU A 252 19.27 -5.64 19.72
N GLU A 253 18.11 -5.24 20.24
CA GLU A 253 17.99 -4.49 21.50
C GLU A 253 18.52 -5.27 22.70
N ARG A 254 18.28 -6.60 22.77
CA ARG A 254 18.85 -7.47 23.82
C ARG A 254 20.38 -7.47 23.78
N GLY A 255 20.97 -7.34 22.59
CA GLY A 255 22.41 -7.13 22.40
C GLY A 255 22.90 -5.71 22.66
N ARG A 256 22.03 -4.82 23.15
CA ARG A 256 22.27 -3.38 23.34
C ARG A 256 22.62 -2.63 22.04
N ARG A 257 22.10 -3.10 20.90
CA ARG A 257 22.36 -2.53 19.56
C ARG A 257 21.18 -1.64 19.10
N PHE A 258 21.03 -0.49 19.75
CA PHE A 258 19.89 0.43 19.50
C PHE A 258 20.07 1.35 18.28
N ASP A 259 21.27 1.41 17.70
CA ASP A 259 21.66 2.40 16.67
C ASP A 259 21.58 1.85 15.23
N ARG A 260 20.77 0.81 15.02
CA ARG A 260 20.68 0.11 13.73
C ARG A 260 19.62 0.69 12.81
N PRO A 261 19.80 0.59 11.47
CA PRO A 261 18.83 1.07 10.50
C PRO A 261 17.41 0.57 10.73
N ILE A 262 17.25 -0.68 11.21
CA ILE A 262 15.94 -1.29 11.48
C ILE A 262 15.10 -0.44 12.45
N HIS A 263 15.66 0.05 13.56
CA HIS A 263 14.91 0.85 14.54
C HIS A 263 14.47 2.20 13.96
N ALA A 264 15.39 2.88 13.26
CA ALA A 264 15.09 4.17 12.63
C ALA A 264 14.02 4.03 11.53
N LEU A 265 14.12 3.00 10.68
CA LEU A 265 13.14 2.75 9.63
C LEU A 265 11.78 2.30 10.18
N TRP A 266 11.78 1.45 11.21
CA TRP A 266 10.56 0.98 11.85
C TRP A 266 9.83 2.13 12.57
N SER A 267 10.56 2.99 13.30
CA SER A 267 9.99 4.21 13.88
C SER A 267 9.35 5.09 12.82
N ARG A 268 10.03 5.34 11.70
CA ARG A 268 9.48 6.15 10.60
C ARG A 268 8.21 5.53 10.02
N LEU A 269 8.17 4.21 9.83
CA LEU A 269 6.97 3.53 9.38
C LEU A 269 5.81 3.75 10.36
N ARG A 270 6.05 3.59 11.67
CA ARG A 270 5.03 3.85 12.70
C ARG A 270 4.53 5.29 12.66
N ASP A 271 5.44 6.25 12.50
CA ASP A 271 5.08 7.66 12.39
C ASP A 271 4.18 7.91 11.17
N VAL A 272 4.55 7.38 10.00
CA VAL A 272 3.73 7.51 8.78
C VAL A 272 2.35 6.88 8.94
N LEU A 273 2.27 5.68 9.53
CA LEU A 273 1.00 4.98 9.76
C LEU A 273 0.11 5.68 10.82
N GLN A 274 0.70 6.45 11.73
CA GLN A 274 -0.05 7.18 12.76
C GLN A 274 -0.80 8.40 12.21
N TYR A 275 -0.28 9.05 11.16
CA TYR A 275 -0.86 10.27 10.60
C TYR A 275 -1.47 10.02 9.23
N GLU A 276 -2.79 10.13 9.13
CA GLU A 276 -3.54 9.82 7.90
C GLU A 276 -3.04 10.57 6.67
N ARG A 277 -2.66 11.85 6.80
CA ARG A 277 -2.11 12.65 5.69
C ARG A 277 -0.74 12.15 5.21
N GLU A 278 0.13 11.75 6.13
CA GLU A 278 1.43 11.17 5.81
C GLU A 278 1.25 9.79 5.18
N ALA A 279 0.35 8.97 5.71
CA ALA A 279 -0.01 7.68 5.12
C ALA A 279 -0.58 7.86 3.71
N LEU A 280 -1.49 8.81 3.49
CA LEU A 280 -2.05 9.14 2.17
C LEU A 280 -0.97 9.51 1.16
N PHE A 281 -0.03 10.38 1.57
CA PHE A 281 1.10 10.79 0.75
C PHE A 281 2.03 9.61 0.43
N ALA A 282 2.45 8.85 1.44
CA ALA A 282 3.34 7.71 1.28
C ALA A 282 2.73 6.59 0.43
N ARG A 283 1.42 6.37 0.54
CA ARG A 283 0.67 5.44 -0.32
C ARG A 283 0.75 5.84 -1.78
N THR A 284 0.49 7.11 -2.07
CA THR A 284 0.49 7.64 -3.43
C THR A 284 1.89 7.66 -4.03
N ALA A 285 2.89 8.15 -3.28
CA ALA A 285 4.29 8.08 -3.68
C ALA A 285 4.73 6.64 -3.93
N GLY A 286 4.32 5.72 -3.05
CA GLY A 286 4.71 4.33 -3.18
C GLY A 286 4.08 3.62 -4.38
N ALA A 287 2.84 3.95 -4.70
CA ALA A 287 2.17 3.48 -5.92
C ALA A 287 2.87 3.94 -7.20
N LEU A 288 3.47 5.14 -7.21
CA LEU A 288 4.32 5.62 -8.31
C LEU A 288 5.70 4.92 -8.38
N GLY A 289 6.06 4.17 -7.34
CA GLY A 289 7.41 3.60 -7.24
C GLY A 289 8.44 4.53 -6.61
N LEU A 290 8.01 5.57 -5.91
CA LEU A 290 8.89 6.55 -5.26
C LEU A 290 8.95 6.33 -3.74
N SER A 291 10.16 6.51 -3.18
CA SER A 291 10.35 6.55 -1.74
C SER A 291 9.77 7.84 -1.18
N PRO A 292 8.85 7.81 -0.20
CA PRO A 292 8.30 9.04 0.40
C PRO A 292 9.33 9.85 1.19
N HIS A 293 10.53 9.29 1.40
CA HIS A 293 11.61 9.92 2.16
C HIS A 293 12.75 10.45 1.29
N ASP A 294 12.71 10.20 -0.03
CA ASP A 294 13.77 10.55 -0.98
C ASP A 294 13.14 11.11 -2.26
N LEU A 295 12.40 12.22 -2.11
CA LEU A 295 11.73 12.92 -3.20
C LEU A 295 12.41 14.27 -3.45
N SER A 296 12.54 14.64 -4.72
CA SER A 296 12.75 16.05 -5.09
C SER A 296 11.49 16.87 -4.79
N ASP A 297 11.65 18.19 -4.62
CA ASP A 297 10.52 19.12 -4.41
C ASP A 297 9.47 18.99 -5.53
N HIS A 298 9.94 18.84 -6.78
CA HIS A 298 9.06 18.61 -7.93
C HIS A 298 8.23 17.32 -7.80
N GLN A 299 8.85 16.20 -7.39
CA GLN A 299 8.12 14.94 -7.16
C GLN A 299 7.15 15.06 -5.99
N PHE A 300 7.55 15.75 -4.91
CA PHE A 300 6.69 15.99 -3.76
C PHE A 300 5.42 16.77 -4.16
N ASP A 301 5.58 17.86 -4.93
CA ASP A 301 4.47 18.66 -5.43
C ASP A 301 3.60 17.88 -6.42
N ALA A 302 4.20 17.05 -7.28
CA ALA A 302 3.45 16.20 -8.22
C ALA A 302 2.58 15.16 -7.49
N VAL A 303 3.10 14.53 -6.42
CA VAL A 303 2.31 13.60 -5.58
C VAL A 303 1.16 14.33 -4.89
N ARG A 304 1.40 15.53 -4.34
CA ARG A 304 0.34 16.33 -3.71
C ARG A 304 -0.72 16.78 -4.71
N HIS A 305 -0.30 17.17 -5.91
CA HIS A 305 -1.21 17.53 -6.98
C HIS A 305 -2.07 16.34 -7.39
N LEU A 306 -1.48 15.15 -7.55
CA LEU A 306 -2.22 13.93 -7.85
C LEU A 306 -3.27 13.60 -6.78
N ILE A 307 -2.93 13.73 -5.48
CA ILE A 307 -3.89 13.55 -4.37
C ILE A 307 -5.04 14.54 -4.45
N SER A 308 -4.77 15.77 -4.86
CA SER A 308 -5.80 16.81 -5.00
C SER A 308 -6.70 16.59 -6.22
N VAL A 309 -6.17 16.02 -7.30
CA VAL A 309 -6.95 15.76 -8.52
C VAL A 309 -7.81 14.53 -8.34
N ILE A 310 -7.22 13.41 -7.88
CA ILE A 310 -7.91 12.12 -7.68
C ILE A 310 -7.98 11.83 -6.16
N PRO A 311 -9.00 12.34 -5.43
CA PRO A 311 -9.09 12.20 -3.98
C PRO A 311 -9.42 10.77 -3.53
N GLU A 312 -10.13 9.97 -4.34
CA GLU A 312 -10.44 8.59 -4.03
C GLU A 312 -9.20 7.69 -4.15
N GLU A 313 -8.99 6.84 -3.14
CA GLU A 313 -7.73 6.09 -3.02
C GLU A 313 -7.55 5.03 -4.10
N GLY A 314 -8.54 4.16 -4.32
CA GLY A 314 -8.45 3.09 -5.30
C GLY A 314 -8.01 3.57 -6.69
N PRO A 315 -8.77 4.47 -7.34
CA PRO A 315 -8.38 4.99 -8.65
C PRO A 315 -7.09 5.80 -8.62
N ARG A 316 -6.77 6.54 -7.54
CA ARG A 316 -5.50 7.25 -7.43
C ARG A 316 -4.31 6.29 -7.42
N LEU A 317 -4.36 5.21 -6.65
CA LEU A 317 -3.27 4.22 -6.59
C LEU A 317 -3.14 3.46 -7.92
N GLU A 318 -4.23 3.16 -8.61
CA GLU A 318 -4.18 2.58 -9.96
C GLU A 318 -3.54 3.53 -10.97
N PHE A 319 -3.89 4.82 -10.92
CA PHE A 319 -3.32 5.82 -11.81
C PHE A 319 -1.82 5.90 -11.57
N ALA A 320 -1.42 6.08 -10.30
CA ALA A 320 -0.04 6.11 -9.87
C ALA A 320 0.76 4.87 -10.30
N SER A 321 0.21 3.67 -10.13
CA SER A 321 0.89 2.42 -10.52
C SER A 321 0.95 2.19 -12.04
N SER A 322 0.08 2.84 -12.81
CA SER A 322 0.10 2.78 -14.27
C SER A 322 1.04 3.79 -14.93
N THR A 323 1.58 4.75 -14.17
CA THR A 323 2.36 5.87 -14.72
C THR A 323 3.78 5.88 -14.17
N LEU A 324 4.75 6.21 -15.02
CA LEU A 324 6.14 6.42 -14.58
C LEU A 324 6.27 7.74 -13.81
N PRO A 325 7.10 7.81 -12.75
CA PRO A 325 7.31 9.05 -12.00
C PRO A 325 7.66 10.27 -12.86
N GLU A 326 8.47 10.08 -13.89
CA GLU A 326 8.93 11.13 -14.80
C GLU A 326 7.84 11.58 -15.77
N ALA A 327 6.88 10.69 -16.07
CA ALA A 327 5.75 10.96 -16.96
C ALA A 327 4.53 11.54 -16.23
N LEU A 328 4.47 11.45 -14.89
CA LEU A 328 3.30 11.82 -14.08
C LEU A 328 2.70 13.18 -14.45
N GLY A 329 3.53 14.22 -14.55
CA GLY A 329 3.07 15.57 -14.89
C GLY A 329 2.46 15.65 -16.29
N ALA A 330 3.08 15.00 -17.28
CA ALA A 330 2.60 14.97 -18.65
C ALA A 330 1.30 14.15 -18.78
N THR A 331 1.25 12.97 -18.16
CA THR A 331 0.08 12.09 -18.18
C THR A 331 -1.12 12.74 -17.49
N LEU A 332 -0.92 13.38 -16.34
CA LEU A 332 -1.97 14.11 -15.63
C LEU A 332 -2.44 15.35 -16.41
N GLY A 333 -1.51 16.11 -16.99
CA GLY A 333 -1.82 17.24 -17.85
C GLY A 333 -2.62 16.84 -19.09
N TRP A 334 -2.29 15.70 -19.70
CA TRP A 334 -3.06 15.11 -20.80
C TRP A 334 -4.47 14.74 -20.35
N VAL A 335 -4.66 14.01 -19.24
CA VAL A 335 -5.99 13.67 -18.71
C VAL A 335 -6.85 14.92 -18.53
N GLN A 336 -6.31 15.93 -17.86
CA GLN A 336 -7.04 17.18 -17.61
C GLN A 336 -7.34 17.95 -18.89
N HIS A 337 -6.45 17.91 -19.88
CA HIS A 337 -6.69 18.51 -21.18
C HIS A 337 -7.83 17.79 -21.91
N GLU A 338 -7.75 16.47 -22.06
CA GLU A 338 -8.73 15.66 -22.79
C GLU A 338 -10.12 15.73 -22.16
N LEU A 339 -10.22 15.64 -20.83
CA LEU A 339 -11.50 15.77 -20.13
C LEU A 339 -12.16 17.14 -20.35
N ARG A 340 -11.35 18.21 -20.48
CA ARG A 340 -11.87 19.55 -20.78
C ARG A 340 -12.24 19.71 -22.25
N THR A 341 -11.36 19.29 -23.15
CA THR A 341 -11.54 19.42 -24.61
C THR A 341 -12.73 18.59 -25.11
N HIS A 342 -12.91 17.38 -24.57
CA HIS A 342 -13.95 16.45 -24.99
C HIS A 342 -15.14 16.40 -24.02
N ARG A 343 -15.24 17.34 -23.09
CA ARG A 343 -16.28 17.37 -22.04
C ARG A 343 -17.68 17.10 -22.57
N ASP A 344 -18.07 17.79 -23.64
CA ASP A 344 -19.43 17.69 -24.19
C ASP A 344 -19.60 16.50 -25.13
N LYS A 345 -18.60 16.22 -25.97
CA LYS A 345 -18.66 15.14 -26.97
C LYS A 345 -18.57 13.76 -26.37
N ASN A 346 -17.81 13.61 -25.28
CA ASN A 346 -17.56 12.34 -24.63
C ASN A 346 -18.38 12.16 -23.35
N ARG A 347 -19.53 12.85 -23.25
CA ARG A 347 -20.45 12.77 -22.12
C ARG A 347 -21.45 11.63 -22.31
N PHE A 348 -21.42 10.64 -21.42
CA PHE A 348 -22.24 9.43 -21.52
C PHE A 348 -23.47 9.50 -20.60
N GLU A 349 -24.40 10.40 -20.93
CA GLU A 349 -25.63 10.63 -20.14
C GLU A 349 -26.54 9.41 -20.01
N GLY A 350 -26.48 8.51 -21.01
CA GLY A 350 -27.22 7.26 -21.02
C GLY A 350 -26.72 6.25 -19.98
N LEU A 351 -25.59 6.46 -19.31
CA LEU A 351 -25.12 5.48 -18.32
C LEU A 351 -25.82 5.58 -16.97
N ARG A 352 -26.34 6.76 -16.60
CA ARG A 352 -26.93 6.97 -15.26
C ARG A 352 -28.07 6.00 -14.96
N HIS A 353 -28.95 5.77 -15.93
CA HIS A 353 -30.12 4.91 -15.75
C HIS A 353 -29.77 3.42 -15.71
N LEU A 354 -28.55 3.05 -16.09
CA LEU A 354 -28.07 1.67 -16.08
C LEU A 354 -27.35 1.30 -14.79
N LYS A 355 -27.07 2.30 -13.94
CA LYS A 355 -26.42 2.13 -12.64
C LYS A 355 -27.40 1.45 -11.67
N SER A 356 -27.46 0.12 -11.69
CA SER A 356 -28.19 -0.68 -10.70
C SER A 356 -27.19 -1.36 -9.76
N ILE A 357 -27.28 -1.04 -8.48
CA ILE A 357 -26.30 -1.39 -7.47
C ILE A 357 -26.78 -2.63 -6.72
N GLU A 358 -26.01 -3.71 -6.83
CA GLU A 358 -25.66 -4.52 -5.67
C GLU A 358 -24.36 -5.28 -5.99
N LYS A 359 -23.27 -4.88 -5.34
CA LYS A 359 -22.02 -5.64 -5.38
C LYS A 359 -22.20 -6.84 -4.46
N LYS A 360 -22.41 -8.03 -5.03
CA LYS A 360 -22.40 -9.26 -4.24
C LYS A 360 -21.00 -9.46 -3.67
N LYS A 361 -20.87 -9.48 -2.33
CA LYS A 361 -19.61 -9.80 -1.65
C LYS A 361 -19.20 -11.24 -1.98
N GLY A 362 -17.91 -11.47 -2.17
CA GLY A 362 -17.34 -12.81 -2.40
C GLY A 362 -17.45 -13.35 -3.83
N VAL A 363 -17.92 -12.56 -4.80
CA VAL A 363 -17.91 -12.93 -6.23
C VAL A 363 -16.63 -12.44 -6.88
N ALA A 364 -16.02 -13.28 -7.72
CA ALA A 364 -14.80 -12.90 -8.44
C ALA A 364 -15.04 -11.68 -9.34
N PRO A 365 -14.06 -10.77 -9.51
CA PRO A 365 -14.26 -9.51 -10.23
C PRO A 365 -14.69 -9.70 -11.69
N TRP A 366 -14.15 -10.71 -12.38
CA TRP A 366 -14.53 -11.01 -13.77
C TRP A 366 -15.97 -11.50 -13.88
N ASP A 367 -16.46 -12.29 -12.92
CA ASP A 367 -17.86 -12.75 -12.89
C ASP A 367 -18.81 -11.57 -12.65
N VAL A 368 -18.42 -10.61 -11.80
CA VAL A 368 -19.18 -9.36 -11.63
C VAL A 368 -19.25 -8.58 -12.94
N GLY A 369 -18.14 -8.49 -13.68
CA GLY A 369 -18.09 -7.83 -14.99
C GLY A 369 -19.01 -8.50 -16.00
N LYS A 370 -18.93 -9.83 -16.11
CA LYS A 370 -19.79 -10.66 -16.98
C LYS A 370 -21.28 -10.45 -16.67
N GLN A 371 -21.68 -10.63 -15.41
CA GLN A 371 -23.08 -10.48 -14.99
C GLN A 371 -23.64 -9.07 -15.27
N LYS A 372 -22.81 -8.04 -15.08
CA LYS A 372 -23.19 -6.65 -15.41
C LYS A 372 -23.37 -6.46 -16.91
N ALA A 373 -22.48 -6.99 -17.74
CA ALA A 373 -22.60 -6.91 -19.19
C ALA A 373 -23.87 -7.61 -19.69
N GLU A 374 -24.16 -8.82 -19.22
CA GLU A 374 -25.40 -9.54 -19.53
C GLU A 374 -26.64 -8.73 -19.12
N ALA A 375 -26.63 -8.13 -17.92
CA ALA A 375 -27.73 -7.29 -17.45
C ALA A 375 -27.93 -6.05 -18.33
N VAL A 376 -26.84 -5.43 -18.79
CA VAL A 376 -26.89 -4.32 -19.75
C VAL A 376 -27.45 -4.79 -21.09
N ARG A 377 -26.98 -5.91 -21.64
CA ARG A 377 -27.50 -6.48 -22.90
C ARG A 377 -29.00 -6.76 -22.83
N ARG A 378 -29.48 -7.34 -21.72
CA ARG A 378 -30.92 -7.55 -21.49
C ARG A 378 -31.71 -6.25 -21.48
N ARG A 379 -31.21 -5.19 -20.82
CA ARG A 379 -31.84 -3.86 -20.83
C ARG A 379 -31.86 -3.22 -22.21
N LEU A 380 -30.81 -3.43 -23.00
CA LEU A 380 -30.70 -2.97 -24.38
C LEU A 380 -31.47 -3.86 -25.38
N ARG A 381 -32.07 -4.97 -24.92
CA ARG A 381 -32.76 -5.97 -25.75
C ARG A 381 -31.87 -6.53 -26.86
N LEU A 382 -30.61 -6.80 -26.52
CA LEU A 382 -29.63 -7.43 -27.41
C LEU A 382 -29.56 -8.93 -27.09
N ALA A 383 -29.94 -9.76 -28.05
CA ALA A 383 -29.74 -11.21 -28.01
C ALA A 383 -28.25 -11.57 -28.14
N ASP A 384 -27.81 -12.73 -27.66
CA ASP A 384 -26.38 -13.05 -27.55
C ASP A 384 -25.67 -13.14 -28.90
N ASP A 385 -26.38 -13.55 -29.94
CA ASP A 385 -25.94 -13.59 -31.34
C ASP A 385 -25.87 -12.20 -32.01
N ARG A 386 -26.34 -11.14 -31.35
CA ARG A 386 -26.40 -9.80 -31.94
C ARG A 386 -25.24 -8.92 -31.48
N ALA A 387 -24.46 -8.42 -32.44
CA ALA A 387 -23.41 -7.44 -32.18
C ALA A 387 -23.96 -6.11 -31.65
N VAL A 388 -23.19 -5.45 -30.77
CA VAL A 388 -23.49 -4.09 -30.30
C VAL A 388 -23.35 -3.07 -31.44
N GLY A 389 -22.49 -3.36 -32.43
CA GLY A 389 -22.21 -2.47 -33.56
C GLY A 389 -20.95 -1.61 -33.39
N GLY A 390 -19.98 -2.07 -32.59
CA GLY A 390 -18.72 -1.37 -32.34
C GLY A 390 -18.92 0.01 -31.70
N LEU A 391 -18.05 0.97 -32.03
CA LEU A 391 -18.09 2.31 -31.47
C LEU A 391 -19.41 3.06 -31.73
N PRO A 392 -19.97 3.10 -32.97
CA PRO A 392 -21.27 3.75 -33.21
C PRO A 392 -22.43 3.14 -32.41
N GLY A 393 -22.36 1.83 -32.16
CA GLY A 393 -23.31 1.13 -31.30
C GLY A 393 -23.25 1.62 -29.85
N LEU A 394 -22.04 1.71 -29.29
CA LEU A 394 -21.82 2.19 -27.93
C LEU A 394 -22.28 3.65 -27.76
N GLU A 395 -21.97 4.53 -28.73
CA GLU A 395 -22.45 5.92 -28.74
C GLU A 395 -23.98 5.99 -28.73
N LYS A 396 -24.63 5.19 -29.59
CA LYS A 396 -26.08 5.16 -29.69
C LYS A 396 -26.74 4.68 -28.39
N PHE A 397 -26.18 3.67 -27.72
CA PHE A 397 -26.80 3.07 -26.54
C PHE A 397 -26.52 3.85 -25.25
N PHE A 398 -25.37 4.49 -25.13
CA PHE A 398 -24.92 5.11 -23.88
C PHE A 398 -24.80 6.64 -23.93
N GLY A 399 -25.06 7.25 -25.08
CA GLY A 399 -24.84 8.69 -25.31
C GLY A 399 -23.46 8.96 -25.88
N ALA A 400 -23.05 10.23 -25.92
CA ALA A 400 -21.81 10.70 -26.56
C ALA A 400 -21.84 10.56 -28.10
N ALA A 401 -22.91 11.02 -28.75
CA ALA A 401 -22.97 11.05 -30.21
C ALA A 401 -21.82 11.89 -30.78
N GLY A 402 -20.96 11.27 -31.60
CA GLY A 402 -19.74 11.92 -32.08
C GLY A 402 -18.59 11.86 -31.09
N PHE A 403 -18.52 10.78 -30.30
CA PHE A 403 -17.39 10.46 -29.44
C PHE A 403 -16.06 10.59 -30.20
N GLN A 404 -15.06 11.12 -29.53
CA GLN A 404 -13.72 11.27 -30.08
C GLN A 404 -12.70 10.55 -29.19
N ALA A 405 -11.98 9.62 -29.80
CA ALA A 405 -10.83 9.00 -29.17
C ALA A 405 -9.66 9.98 -29.13
N SER A 406 -8.84 9.85 -28.10
CA SER A 406 -7.71 10.73 -27.85
C SER A 406 -6.44 10.18 -28.48
N ALA A 407 -5.66 11.04 -29.14
CA ALA A 407 -4.32 10.71 -29.58
C ALA A 407 -3.37 10.75 -28.37
N MET A 408 -3.02 9.58 -27.85
CA MET A 408 -2.17 9.45 -26.66
C MET A 408 -0.85 8.74 -27.01
N ALA A 409 0.22 9.14 -26.34
CA ALA A 409 1.51 8.45 -26.44
C ALA A 409 1.43 6.99 -25.94
N ASP A 410 2.47 6.21 -26.21
CA ASP A 410 2.63 4.85 -25.69
C ASP A 410 2.92 4.84 -24.18
N ASP A 411 1.88 5.09 -23.39
CA ASP A 411 1.84 5.00 -21.93
C ASP A 411 0.90 3.84 -21.51
N PRO A 412 1.18 3.12 -20.39
CA PRO A 412 0.31 2.06 -19.88
C PRO A 412 -1.12 2.52 -19.52
N LEU A 413 -1.33 3.82 -19.29
CA LEU A 413 -2.67 4.39 -19.19
C LEU A 413 -3.34 4.35 -20.58
N ARG A 414 -4.52 3.73 -20.66
CA ARG A 414 -5.29 3.55 -21.91
C ARG A 414 -6.48 4.51 -22.03
N GLY A 415 -6.87 5.13 -20.93
CA GLY A 415 -7.98 6.05 -20.87
C GLY A 415 -8.22 6.52 -19.45
N PHE A 416 -9.18 7.42 -19.32
CA PHE A 416 -9.57 8.00 -18.05
C PHE A 416 -11.05 8.33 -18.08
N ARG A 417 -11.70 8.16 -16.93
CA ARG A 417 -13.09 8.52 -16.71
C ARG A 417 -13.10 9.66 -15.70
N GLY A 418 -13.68 10.79 -16.07
CA GLY A 418 -13.99 11.91 -15.19
C GLY A 418 -15.50 12.16 -15.11
N GLN A 419 -15.89 13.33 -14.61
CA GLN A 419 -17.29 13.69 -14.43
C GLN A 419 -17.59 15.14 -14.84
N ALA A 420 -18.75 15.37 -15.46
CA ALA A 420 -19.28 16.69 -15.81
C ALA A 420 -20.77 16.76 -15.45
N ASP A 421 -21.15 17.66 -14.53
CA ASP A 421 -22.54 17.89 -14.10
C ASP A 421 -23.30 16.60 -13.77
N HIS A 422 -22.57 15.67 -13.12
CA HIS A 422 -22.94 14.31 -12.73
C HIS A 422 -22.85 13.20 -13.80
N ASP A 423 -22.59 13.53 -15.06
CA ASP A 423 -22.39 12.53 -16.12
C ASP A 423 -20.94 12.08 -16.20
N PRO A 424 -20.70 10.79 -16.49
CA PRO A 424 -19.35 10.35 -16.82
C PRO A 424 -18.88 10.97 -18.14
N VAL A 425 -17.67 11.53 -18.11
CA VAL A 425 -16.92 11.92 -19.30
C VAL A 425 -15.80 10.90 -19.48
N ILE A 426 -15.77 10.21 -20.63
CA ILE A 426 -14.81 9.13 -20.86
C ILE A 426 -13.85 9.54 -21.97
N VAL A 427 -12.55 9.48 -21.70
CA VAL A 427 -11.51 9.66 -22.70
C VAL A 427 -10.75 8.35 -22.82
N VAL A 428 -10.62 7.81 -24.03
CA VAL A 428 -9.83 6.61 -24.28
C VAL A 428 -8.89 6.84 -25.44
N ARG A 429 -7.74 6.19 -25.37
CA ARG A 429 -6.74 6.21 -26.43
C ARG A 429 -7.32 5.61 -27.72
N GLU A 430 -6.96 6.23 -28.85
CA GLU A 430 -7.21 5.65 -30.16
C GLU A 430 -6.38 4.37 -30.38
N SER A 431 -7.06 3.25 -30.64
CA SER A 431 -6.45 1.93 -30.87
C SER A 431 -7.16 1.18 -32.02
N GLY A 432 -7.51 1.90 -33.09
CA GLY A 432 -8.33 1.39 -34.18
C GLY A 432 -9.80 1.12 -33.76
N PRO A 433 -10.69 0.79 -34.70
CA PRO A 433 -12.13 0.72 -34.40
C PRO A 433 -12.50 -0.29 -33.30
N ALA A 434 -11.98 -1.52 -33.38
CA ALA A 434 -12.27 -2.59 -32.43
C ALA A 434 -11.62 -2.33 -31.06
N GLY A 435 -10.33 -1.95 -31.04
CA GLY A 435 -9.59 -1.65 -29.81
C GLY A 435 -10.17 -0.46 -29.06
N THR A 436 -10.49 0.64 -29.75
CA THR A 436 -11.16 1.82 -29.15
C THR A 436 -12.53 1.45 -28.59
N ALA A 437 -13.33 0.66 -29.31
CA ALA A 437 -14.63 0.20 -28.81
C ALA A 437 -14.48 -0.68 -27.55
N PHE A 438 -13.48 -1.55 -27.50
CA PHE A 438 -13.18 -2.36 -26.33
C PHE A 438 -12.77 -1.51 -25.13
N LEU A 439 -11.87 -0.54 -25.31
CA LEU A 439 -11.46 0.40 -24.24
C LEU A 439 -12.64 1.23 -23.73
N LEU A 440 -13.48 1.73 -24.64
CA LEU A 440 -14.69 2.47 -24.26
C LEU A 440 -15.66 1.58 -23.46
N ALA A 441 -15.90 0.35 -23.92
CA ALA A 441 -16.73 -0.61 -23.19
C ALA A 441 -16.16 -0.94 -21.80
N ARG A 442 -14.82 -1.02 -21.64
CA ARG A 442 -14.17 -1.18 -20.32
C ARG A 442 -14.49 0.00 -19.40
N ALA A 443 -14.39 1.22 -19.91
CA ALA A 443 -14.69 2.43 -19.14
C ALA A 443 -16.17 2.55 -18.75
N VAL A 444 -17.07 2.12 -19.65
CA VAL A 444 -18.51 1.97 -19.34
C VAL A 444 -18.71 0.95 -18.21
N GLY A 445 -18.09 -0.22 -18.31
CA GLY A 445 -18.15 -1.25 -17.27
C GLY A 445 -17.64 -0.73 -15.93
N ASP A 446 -16.53 0.01 -15.94
CA ASP A 446 -15.96 0.66 -14.77
C ASP A 446 -16.94 1.63 -14.09
N TYR A 447 -17.59 2.51 -14.85
CA TYR A 447 -18.64 3.41 -14.35
C TYR A 447 -19.83 2.68 -13.73
N LEU A 448 -20.26 1.58 -14.34
CA LEU A 448 -21.36 0.77 -13.83
C LEU A 448 -20.96 -0.09 -12.63
N GLY A 449 -19.66 -0.33 -12.43
CA GLY A 449 -19.10 -1.17 -11.37
C GLY A 449 -18.71 -0.41 -10.10
N TYR A 450 -18.32 0.86 -10.24
CA TYR A 450 -17.70 1.64 -9.16
C TYR A 450 -18.30 3.05 -9.06
N ASP A 451 -18.38 3.57 -7.84
CA ASP A 451 -19.01 4.85 -7.53
C ASP A 451 -18.05 6.04 -7.56
N ASP A 452 -16.74 5.83 -7.77
CA ASP A 452 -15.76 6.92 -7.77
C ASP A 452 -16.09 7.97 -8.85
N ALA A 453 -15.74 9.23 -8.64
CA ALA A 453 -15.92 10.27 -9.67
C ALA A 453 -14.90 10.10 -10.80
N GLU A 454 -13.66 9.76 -10.44
CA GLU A 454 -12.53 9.70 -11.36
C GLU A 454 -11.89 8.32 -11.36
N ALA A 455 -11.44 7.84 -12.52
CA ALA A 455 -10.76 6.55 -12.61
C ALA A 455 -9.91 6.36 -13.86
N PRO A 456 -8.72 5.75 -13.72
CA PRO A 456 -7.91 5.32 -14.86
C PRO A 456 -8.45 4.03 -15.49
N ILE A 457 -8.22 3.90 -16.78
CA ILE A 457 -8.32 2.62 -17.51
C ILE A 457 -6.89 2.24 -17.90
N SER A 458 -6.36 1.15 -17.34
CA SER A 458 -4.96 0.76 -17.50
C SER A 458 -4.79 -0.74 -17.76
N GLU A 459 -3.57 -1.19 -18.02
CA GLU A 459 -3.29 -2.64 -18.20
C GLU A 459 -3.04 -3.40 -16.88
N LEU A 460 -3.20 -2.75 -15.73
CA LEU A 460 -3.01 -3.40 -14.44
C LEU A 460 -3.97 -4.59 -14.25
N ARG A 461 -3.51 -5.60 -13.51
CA ARG A 461 -4.29 -6.80 -13.14
C ARG A 461 -5.00 -6.66 -11.79
N THR A 462 -5.57 -5.50 -11.52
CA THR A 462 -6.42 -5.29 -10.33
C THR A 462 -7.84 -5.82 -10.56
N ASP A 463 -8.59 -6.00 -9.48
CA ASP A 463 -10.01 -6.40 -9.52
C ASP A 463 -10.87 -5.45 -10.36
N ARG A 464 -10.63 -4.14 -10.24
CA ARG A 464 -11.31 -3.10 -11.02
C ARG A 464 -11.07 -3.28 -12.51
N GLN A 465 -9.81 -3.39 -12.91
CA GLN A 465 -9.45 -3.56 -14.30
C GLN A 465 -9.88 -4.93 -14.85
N ALA A 466 -9.85 -5.99 -14.04
CA ALA A 466 -10.35 -7.32 -14.41
C ALA A 466 -11.87 -7.33 -14.64
N MET A 467 -12.63 -6.67 -13.76
CA MET A 467 -14.07 -6.48 -13.92
C MET A 467 -14.37 -5.71 -15.22
N GLY A 468 -13.68 -4.59 -15.47
CA GLY A 468 -13.86 -3.80 -16.69
C GLY A 468 -13.54 -4.59 -17.97
N ARG A 469 -12.47 -5.39 -17.99
CA ARG A 469 -12.11 -6.27 -19.11
C ARG A 469 -13.18 -7.34 -19.37
N ALA A 470 -13.66 -8.00 -18.33
CA ALA A 470 -14.70 -9.02 -18.45
C ALA A 470 -16.03 -8.42 -18.93
N PHE A 471 -16.40 -7.24 -18.40
CA PHE A 471 -17.56 -6.50 -18.87
C PHE A 471 -17.48 -6.17 -20.37
N ALA A 472 -16.34 -5.64 -20.83
CA ALA A 472 -16.16 -5.28 -22.22
C ALA A 472 -16.22 -6.50 -23.16
N ALA A 473 -15.55 -7.60 -22.78
CA ALA A 473 -15.57 -8.84 -23.55
C ALA A 473 -17.00 -9.39 -23.69
N GLU A 474 -17.73 -9.48 -22.58
CA GLU A 474 -19.09 -10.03 -22.58
C GLU A 474 -20.10 -9.09 -23.25
N LEU A 475 -19.97 -7.77 -23.08
CA LEU A 475 -20.88 -6.81 -23.72
C LEU A 475 -20.74 -6.86 -25.24
N LEU A 476 -19.50 -6.92 -25.75
CA LEU A 476 -19.22 -6.81 -27.18
C LEU A 476 -19.34 -8.15 -27.92
N ALA A 477 -18.87 -9.25 -27.32
CA ALA A 477 -18.91 -10.60 -27.86
C ALA A 477 -19.30 -11.61 -26.76
N PRO A 478 -20.60 -11.81 -26.52
CA PRO A 478 -21.11 -12.67 -25.45
C PRO A 478 -20.58 -14.09 -25.56
N ALA A 479 -20.18 -14.70 -24.44
CA ALA A 479 -19.59 -16.04 -24.45
C ALA A 479 -20.52 -17.07 -25.10
N ASP A 480 -21.81 -17.03 -24.75
CA ASP A 480 -22.81 -17.99 -25.24
C ASP A 480 -23.04 -17.85 -26.76
N GLY A 481 -23.06 -16.62 -27.27
CA GLY A 481 -23.15 -16.34 -28.71
C GLY A 481 -21.88 -16.76 -29.46
N VAL A 482 -20.69 -16.57 -28.87
CA VAL A 482 -19.42 -17.04 -29.45
C VAL A 482 -19.38 -18.56 -29.55
N ILE A 483 -19.76 -19.28 -28.49
CA ILE A 483 -19.80 -20.74 -28.46
C ILE A 483 -20.81 -21.27 -29.49
N HIS A 484 -22.03 -20.72 -29.51
CA HIS A 484 -23.07 -21.13 -30.44
C HIS A 484 -22.59 -21.04 -31.90
N MET A 485 -22.03 -19.91 -32.29
CA MET A 485 -21.54 -19.72 -33.67
C MET A 485 -20.39 -20.67 -34.02
N ILE A 486 -19.48 -20.97 -33.08
CA ILE A 486 -18.34 -21.87 -33.36
C ILE A 486 -18.79 -23.32 -33.40
N ASP A 487 -19.50 -23.78 -32.37
CA ASP A 487 -19.78 -25.20 -32.16
C ASP A 487 -21.02 -25.69 -32.93
N GLN A 488 -22.04 -24.84 -33.06
CA GLN A 488 -23.33 -25.22 -33.65
C GLN A 488 -23.45 -24.74 -35.10
N GLU A 489 -22.91 -23.57 -35.44
CA GLU A 489 -22.92 -23.05 -36.82
C GLU A 489 -21.63 -23.35 -37.61
N GLY A 490 -20.58 -23.84 -36.95
CA GLY A 490 -19.30 -24.16 -37.59
C GLY A 490 -18.48 -22.95 -38.05
N GLN A 491 -18.70 -21.77 -37.47
CA GLN A 491 -17.98 -20.55 -37.82
C GLN A 491 -16.53 -20.57 -37.31
N THR A 492 -15.63 -19.96 -38.08
CA THR A 492 -14.24 -19.74 -37.61
C THR A 492 -14.20 -18.61 -36.58
N LYS A 493 -13.24 -18.66 -35.64
CA LYS A 493 -13.01 -17.56 -34.67
C LYS A 493 -12.84 -16.19 -35.33
N LEU A 494 -12.23 -16.13 -36.52
CA LEU A 494 -12.07 -14.90 -37.28
C LEU A 494 -13.39 -14.39 -37.84
N ALA A 495 -14.27 -15.27 -38.33
CA ALA A 495 -15.61 -14.92 -38.79
C ALA A 495 -16.45 -14.37 -37.63
N VAL A 496 -16.39 -15.02 -36.46
CA VAL A 496 -17.07 -14.57 -35.24
C VAL A 496 -16.53 -13.20 -34.77
N ALA A 497 -15.22 -12.99 -34.82
CA ALA A 497 -14.61 -11.69 -34.46
C ALA A 497 -15.12 -10.56 -35.38
N ARG A 498 -15.20 -10.83 -36.70
CA ARG A 498 -15.78 -9.88 -37.66
C ARG A 498 -17.26 -9.61 -37.42
N HIS A 499 -18.03 -10.65 -37.08
CA HIS A 499 -19.46 -10.53 -36.77
C HIS A 499 -19.71 -9.59 -35.59
N TYR A 500 -19.01 -9.79 -34.48
CA TYR A 500 -19.14 -8.93 -33.29
C TYR A 500 -18.41 -7.58 -33.41
N GLY A 501 -17.52 -7.43 -34.40
CA GLY A 501 -16.71 -6.22 -34.57
C GLY A 501 -15.64 -6.05 -33.49
N VAL A 502 -15.06 -7.15 -33.02
CA VAL A 502 -14.01 -7.19 -31.99
C VAL A 502 -12.72 -7.82 -32.53
N ASP A 503 -11.62 -7.65 -31.83
CA ASP A 503 -10.35 -8.31 -32.20
C ASP A 503 -10.38 -9.82 -31.91
N LEU A 504 -9.64 -10.59 -32.72
CA LEU A 504 -9.54 -12.05 -32.60
C LEU A 504 -9.18 -12.57 -31.19
N PRO A 505 -8.30 -11.90 -30.40
CA PRO A 505 -8.01 -12.34 -29.03
C PRO A 505 -9.26 -12.36 -28.14
N VAL A 506 -10.20 -11.42 -28.28
CA VAL A 506 -11.42 -11.37 -27.46
C VAL A 506 -12.25 -12.63 -27.66
N VAL A 507 -12.50 -13.01 -28.92
CA VAL A 507 -13.22 -14.26 -29.26
C VAL A 507 -12.45 -15.49 -28.80
N SER A 508 -11.12 -15.48 -28.95
CA SER A 508 -10.28 -16.60 -28.53
C SER A 508 -10.34 -16.82 -27.02
N TYR A 509 -10.31 -15.75 -26.23
CA TYR A 509 -10.44 -15.83 -24.76
C TYR A 509 -11.85 -16.21 -24.33
N GLN A 510 -12.89 -15.65 -24.95
CA GLN A 510 -14.27 -16.01 -24.62
C GLN A 510 -14.53 -17.50 -24.84
N TYR A 511 -14.09 -18.03 -25.98
CA TYR A 511 -14.21 -19.46 -26.28
C TYR A 511 -13.34 -20.32 -25.34
N ALA A 512 -12.08 -19.98 -25.12
CA ALA A 512 -11.19 -20.79 -24.27
C ALA A 512 -11.67 -20.87 -22.81
N ASN A 513 -12.27 -19.79 -22.28
CA ASN A 513 -12.72 -19.75 -20.90
C ASN A 513 -14.10 -20.42 -20.67
N HIS A 514 -14.86 -20.69 -21.74
CA HIS A 514 -16.26 -21.13 -21.62
C HIS A 514 -16.63 -22.37 -22.48
N GLY A 515 -15.88 -22.70 -23.53
CA GLY A 515 -16.19 -23.79 -24.47
C GLY A 515 -15.99 -25.21 -23.93
N HIS A 516 -15.72 -25.35 -22.64
CA HIS A 516 -15.61 -26.64 -21.95
C HIS A 516 -16.72 -26.86 -20.90
N ARG A 517 -17.74 -25.99 -20.89
CA ARG A 517 -18.96 -26.15 -20.09
C ARG A 517 -20.02 -26.84 -20.94
#